data_AF-A0AAD0YM03-F1
#
_entry.id   AF-A0AAD0YM03-F1
#
_cell.length_a   1.000
_cell.length_b   1.000
_cell.length_c   1.000
_cell.angle_alpha   90.00
_cell.angle_beta   90.00
_cell.angle_gamma   90.00
#
_symmetry.space_group_name_H-M   'P 1'
#
loop_
_entity.id
_entity.type
_entity.pdbx_description
1 polymer ?
#
loop_
_entity_poly.entity_id
_entity_poly.type
_entity_poly.pdbx_seq_one_letter_code
_entity_poly.pdbx_strand_id
1 'polypeptide(L)'
;MLTKNDEKINGFLFVAVLPFLLFAMSYYGFESSYVRLKTMEKAPDFMFSSVYAYRVIPNYLSVHVTNGVTFMVNNYLPFLKNFLLKQGTLFYHSIFLINSFFFVLSSIVLHSLFKLSPTGVLLHLNIRRMIHLLAVFFIVIVQYVPTNCDSIAIFFYLSGALLTLKYFQDRKNIDFILLCAVIFISTLTRETSCLNISFFAAVCIDFEKLKKKDYTFIKELIFLVVAFMIPYVGLRMIIHQDVSLVEGIYFLDNFSSPFNISGLLFGALSLYFSYLLCNNEGKILIRKYLFFAIPYLVMIAMVGLFWEVRLFIPLILTGFIFTSYQFKNTLSV
;
A
#
# COMPACT_ATOMS: atom_id res chain seq x y z
N MET A 1 29.95 -8.61 -22.14
CA MET A 1 29.89 -7.42 -21.26
C MET A 1 28.67 -6.54 -21.57
N LEU A 2 28.29 -6.40 -22.85
CA LEU A 2 27.08 -5.68 -23.30
C LEU A 2 25.75 -6.28 -22.78
N THR A 3 25.59 -7.60 -22.84
CA THR A 3 24.37 -8.31 -22.39
C THR A 3 23.98 -8.03 -20.93
N LYS A 4 24.96 -7.88 -20.03
CA LYS A 4 24.74 -7.57 -18.61
C LYS A 4 24.27 -6.13 -18.38
N ASN A 5 24.65 -5.20 -19.25
CA ASN A 5 24.20 -3.81 -19.20
C ASN A 5 22.80 -3.68 -19.81
N ASP A 6 22.53 -4.37 -20.91
CA ASP A 6 21.22 -4.39 -21.55
C ASP A 6 20.13 -4.96 -20.61
N GLU A 7 20.45 -6.02 -19.85
CA GLU A 7 19.53 -6.55 -18.84
C GLU A 7 19.26 -5.59 -17.68
N LYS A 8 20.28 -4.84 -17.24
CA LYS A 8 20.13 -3.83 -16.17
C LYS A 8 19.31 -2.64 -16.65
N ILE A 9 19.55 -2.17 -17.87
CA ILE A 9 18.81 -1.06 -18.50
C ILE A 9 17.35 -1.48 -18.71
N ASN A 10 17.11 -2.67 -19.27
CA ASN A 10 15.76 -3.21 -19.44
C ASN A 10 15.04 -3.40 -18.10
N GLY A 11 15.75 -3.81 -17.05
CA GLY A 11 15.21 -3.90 -15.69
C GLY A 11 14.80 -2.54 -15.14
N PHE A 12 15.65 -1.52 -15.27
CA PHE A 12 15.35 -0.15 -14.83
C PHE A 12 14.17 0.45 -15.59
N LEU A 13 14.15 0.31 -16.93
CA LEU A 13 13.05 0.78 -17.76
C LEU A 13 11.72 0.12 -17.35
N PHE A 14 11.75 -1.18 -17.08
CA PHE A 14 10.55 -1.93 -16.71
C PHE A 14 10.05 -1.65 -15.29
N VAL A 15 10.96 -1.52 -14.31
CA VAL A 15 10.59 -1.39 -12.90
C VAL A 15 10.37 0.06 -12.46
N ALA A 16 11.03 1.03 -13.10
CA ALA A 16 10.93 2.44 -12.71
C ALA A 16 10.24 3.29 -13.77
N VAL A 17 10.76 3.30 -15.01
CA VAL A 17 10.30 4.24 -16.04
C VAL A 17 8.88 3.93 -16.52
N LEU A 18 8.57 2.67 -16.83
CA LEU A 18 7.24 2.27 -17.29
C LEU A 18 6.16 2.53 -16.22
N PRO A 19 6.31 2.12 -14.95
CA PRO A 19 5.36 2.49 -13.89
C PRO A 19 5.18 3.99 -13.75
N PHE A 20 6.28 4.77 -13.76
CA PHE A 20 6.19 6.22 -13.69
C PHE A 20 5.36 6.81 -14.84
N LEU A 21 5.58 6.35 -16.07
CA LEU A 21 4.82 6.81 -17.24
C LEU A 21 3.34 6.42 -17.17
N LEU A 22 3.04 5.18 -16.79
CA LEU A 22 1.65 4.72 -16.60
C LEU A 22 0.94 5.56 -15.54
N PHE A 23 1.64 5.85 -14.44
CA PHE A 23 1.11 6.69 -13.38
C PHE A 23 0.87 8.13 -13.84
N ALA A 24 1.81 8.73 -14.57
CA ALA A 24 1.67 10.06 -15.14
C ALA A 24 0.49 10.16 -16.12
N MET A 25 0.37 9.18 -17.02
CA MET A 25 -0.75 9.10 -17.97
C MET A 25 -2.08 8.96 -17.25
N SER A 26 -2.16 8.12 -16.21
CA SER A 26 -3.38 7.96 -15.43
C SER A 26 -3.73 9.23 -14.65
N TYR A 27 -2.75 9.83 -13.98
CA TYR A 27 -2.95 10.98 -13.11
C TYR A 27 -3.43 12.22 -13.85
N TYR A 28 -2.79 12.56 -14.99
CA TYR A 28 -3.17 13.74 -15.79
C TYR A 28 -4.24 13.43 -16.84
N GLY A 29 -4.39 12.18 -17.26
CA GLY A 29 -5.33 11.75 -18.29
C GLY A 29 -6.72 11.40 -17.76
N PHE A 30 -6.84 10.90 -16.53
CA PHE A 30 -8.13 10.61 -15.88
C PHE A 30 -8.46 11.70 -14.86
N GLU A 31 -9.53 12.45 -15.11
CA GLU A 31 -10.03 13.46 -14.18
C GLU A 31 -11.05 12.82 -13.22
N SER A 32 -10.81 12.98 -11.91
CA SER A 32 -11.72 12.45 -10.90
C SER A 32 -13.03 13.25 -10.89
N SER A 33 -14.16 12.58 -11.05
CA SER A 33 -15.48 13.18 -10.82
C SER A 33 -15.78 13.43 -9.33
N TYR A 34 -14.97 12.86 -8.44
CA TYR A 34 -15.23 12.79 -7.00
C TYR A 34 -14.59 13.94 -6.21
N VAL A 35 -13.34 14.33 -6.52
CA VAL A 35 -12.64 15.42 -5.81
C VAL A 35 -11.94 16.36 -6.78
N ARG A 36 -12.26 17.66 -6.69
CA ARG A 36 -11.64 18.72 -7.50
C ARG A 36 -10.27 19.17 -6.96
N LEU A 37 -9.35 18.23 -6.75
CA LEU A 37 -7.99 18.54 -6.27
C LEU A 37 -7.20 19.41 -7.25
N LYS A 38 -7.48 19.27 -8.55
CA LYS A 38 -6.82 20.00 -9.65
C LYS A 38 -6.99 21.52 -9.55
N THR A 39 -8.03 22.00 -8.85
CA THR A 39 -8.33 23.43 -8.68
C THR A 39 -7.92 23.99 -7.32
N MET A 40 -7.41 23.17 -6.40
CA MET A 40 -7.05 23.63 -5.04
C MET A 40 -5.67 24.26 -5.04
N GLU A 41 -5.57 25.53 -4.62
CA GLU A 41 -4.29 26.25 -4.62
C GLU A 41 -3.32 25.80 -3.51
N LYS A 42 -3.86 25.29 -2.40
CA LYS A 42 -3.11 24.89 -1.20
C LYS A 42 -3.70 23.62 -0.59
N ALA A 43 -2.95 23.03 0.36
CA ALA A 43 -3.45 21.96 1.20
C ALA A 43 -4.73 22.43 1.92
N PRO A 44 -5.88 21.79 1.68
CA PRO A 44 -7.14 22.24 2.24
C PRO A 44 -7.23 21.92 3.73
N ASP A 45 -7.89 22.79 4.48
CA ASP A 45 -7.97 22.69 5.95
C ASP A 45 -8.60 21.37 6.42
N PHE A 46 -9.46 20.74 5.60
CA PHE A 46 -10.02 19.43 5.91
C PHE A 46 -8.98 18.31 6.06
N MET A 47 -7.78 18.46 5.46
CA MET A 47 -6.69 17.48 5.65
C MET A 47 -6.16 17.47 7.08
N PHE A 48 -6.35 18.56 7.83
CA PHE A 48 -5.93 18.71 9.22
C PHE A 48 -7.08 18.58 10.22
N SER A 49 -8.28 18.25 9.74
CA SER A 49 -9.45 17.96 10.56
C SER A 49 -9.85 16.49 10.50
N SER A 50 -10.73 16.10 11.42
CA SER A 50 -11.41 14.81 11.51
C SER A 50 -10.47 13.60 11.42
N VAL A 51 -10.82 12.58 10.62
CA VAL A 51 -10.04 11.33 10.51
C VAL A 51 -8.76 11.55 9.70
N TYR A 52 -8.68 12.62 8.89
CA TYR A 52 -7.51 12.94 8.08
C TYR A 52 -6.38 13.58 8.89
N ALA A 53 -6.68 14.21 10.02
CA ALA A 53 -5.70 14.85 10.89
C ALA A 53 -4.64 13.88 11.44
N TYR A 54 -5.02 12.61 11.63
CA TYR A 54 -4.10 11.56 12.12
C TYR A 54 -3.07 11.13 11.06
N ARG A 55 -3.20 11.56 9.80
CA ARG A 55 -2.26 11.25 8.70
C ARG A 55 -1.11 12.27 8.65
N VAL A 56 -0.38 12.36 9.76
CA VAL A 56 0.66 13.37 10.00
C VAL A 56 1.69 13.42 8.88
N ILE A 57 2.31 12.30 8.53
CA ILE A 57 3.40 12.29 7.54
C ILE A 57 2.92 12.77 6.15
N PRO A 58 1.85 12.21 5.55
CA PRO A 58 1.32 12.69 4.27
C PRO A 58 0.93 14.17 4.26
N ASN A 59 0.40 14.69 5.38
CA ASN A 59 -0.07 16.07 5.47
C ASN A 59 1.10 17.06 5.55
N TYR A 60 2.08 16.81 6.40
CA TYR A 60 3.27 17.67 6.45
C TYR A 60 4.09 17.58 5.17
N LEU A 61 4.21 16.37 4.59
CA LEU A 61 4.92 16.18 3.33
C LEU A 61 4.25 16.96 2.18
N SER A 62 2.92 16.96 2.09
CA SER A 62 2.21 17.72 1.05
C SER A 62 2.46 19.22 1.17
N VAL A 63 2.45 19.77 2.40
CA VAL A 63 2.75 21.20 2.64
C VAL A 63 4.19 21.54 2.27
N HIS A 64 5.17 20.77 2.77
CA HIS A 64 6.58 21.08 2.53
C HIS A 64 6.98 20.94 1.07
N VAL A 65 6.51 19.89 0.38
CA VAL A 65 6.77 19.71 -1.05
C VAL A 65 6.10 20.82 -1.85
N THR A 66 4.88 21.23 -1.50
CA THR A 66 4.19 22.34 -2.19
C THR A 66 4.95 23.65 -2.05
N ASN A 67 5.45 23.97 -0.85
CA ASN A 67 6.28 25.15 -0.64
C ASN A 67 7.58 25.06 -1.44
N GLY A 68 8.24 23.89 -1.45
CA GLY A 68 9.47 23.66 -2.22
C GLY A 68 9.26 23.80 -3.73
N VAL A 69 8.21 23.17 -4.29
CA VAL A 69 7.84 23.27 -5.70
C VAL A 69 7.49 24.71 -6.08
N THR A 70 6.72 25.39 -5.23
CA THR A 70 6.34 26.79 -5.46
C THR A 70 7.57 27.70 -5.48
N PHE A 71 8.50 27.52 -4.55
CA PHE A 71 9.77 28.23 -4.52
C PHE A 71 10.62 27.94 -5.76
N MET A 72 10.73 26.68 -6.17
CA MET A 72 11.51 26.27 -7.35
C MET A 72 10.94 26.83 -8.66
N VAL A 73 9.62 26.73 -8.84
CA VAL A 73 8.95 27.22 -10.04
C VAL A 73 9.00 28.74 -10.14
N ASN A 74 8.82 29.45 -9.02
CA ASN A 74 8.83 30.92 -9.04
C ASN A 74 10.23 31.51 -9.20
N ASN A 75 11.28 30.89 -8.62
CA ASN A 75 12.62 31.47 -8.61
C ASN A 75 13.57 30.91 -9.68
N TYR A 76 13.46 29.62 -10.02
CA TYR A 76 14.43 28.95 -10.89
C TYR A 76 13.86 28.48 -12.22
N LEU A 77 12.54 28.21 -12.28
CA LEU A 77 11.88 27.65 -13.48
C LEU A 77 10.64 28.45 -13.91
N PRO A 78 10.74 29.79 -14.07
CA PRO A 78 9.58 30.63 -14.40
C PRO A 78 8.97 30.28 -15.77
N PHE A 79 9.76 29.74 -16.71
CA PHE A 79 9.27 29.30 -18.02
C PHE A 79 8.26 28.14 -17.92
N LEU A 80 8.43 27.24 -16.94
CA LEU A 80 7.55 26.09 -16.72
C LEU A 80 6.25 26.47 -16.02
N LYS A 81 6.18 27.63 -15.37
CA LYS A 81 5.04 28.07 -14.57
C LYS A 81 3.74 28.10 -15.37
N ASN A 82 3.77 28.72 -16.56
CA ASN A 82 2.59 28.83 -17.42
C ASN A 82 2.11 27.47 -17.94
N PHE A 83 3.04 26.54 -18.16
CA PHE A 83 2.70 25.18 -18.57
C PHE A 83 2.05 24.38 -17.43
N LEU A 84 2.62 24.44 -16.23
CA LEU A 84 2.10 23.75 -15.04
C LEU A 84 0.70 24.26 -14.68
N LEU A 85 0.53 25.59 -14.58
CA LEU A 85 -0.76 26.19 -14.23
C LEU A 85 -1.88 25.89 -15.24
N LYS A 86 -1.54 25.54 -16.49
CA LYS A 86 -2.51 25.08 -17.49
C LYS A 86 -3.06 23.68 -17.18
N GLN A 87 -2.26 22.83 -16.53
CA GLN A 87 -2.59 21.42 -16.25
C GLN A 87 -3.08 21.19 -14.82
N GLY A 88 -2.85 22.12 -13.90
CA GLY A 88 -3.38 22.09 -12.54
C GLY A 88 -2.67 23.08 -11.63
N THR A 89 -3.03 23.10 -10.35
CA THR A 89 -2.32 23.92 -9.36
C THR A 89 -0.95 23.33 -9.00
N LEU A 90 -0.08 24.16 -8.43
CA LEU A 90 1.22 23.70 -7.90
C LEU A 90 1.05 22.67 -6.78
N PHE A 91 -0.03 22.75 -6.01
CA PHE A 91 -0.41 21.76 -5.01
C PHE A 91 -0.72 20.40 -5.66
N TYR A 92 -1.50 20.39 -6.74
CA TYR A 92 -1.81 19.17 -7.50
C TYR A 92 -0.54 18.51 -8.06
N HIS A 93 0.38 19.30 -8.64
CA HIS A 93 1.68 18.79 -9.09
C HIS A 93 2.56 18.29 -7.94
N SER A 94 2.45 18.88 -6.76
CA SER A 94 3.21 18.44 -5.58
C SER A 94 2.72 17.08 -5.07
N ILE A 95 1.40 16.86 -5.05
CA ILE A 95 0.82 15.54 -4.76
C ILE A 95 1.29 14.52 -5.80
N PHE A 96 1.28 14.89 -7.09
CA PHE A 96 1.80 14.02 -8.14
C PHE A 96 3.25 13.60 -7.89
N LEU A 97 4.12 14.53 -7.53
CA LEU A 97 5.54 14.24 -7.25
C LEU A 97 5.70 13.28 -6.07
N ILE A 98 4.96 13.51 -4.97
CA ILE A 98 4.98 12.62 -3.80
C ILE A 98 4.51 11.22 -4.21
N ASN A 99 3.33 11.13 -4.84
CA ASN A 99 2.75 9.84 -5.21
C ASN A 99 3.61 9.08 -6.21
N SER A 100 4.14 9.76 -7.23
CA SER A 100 5.02 9.13 -8.22
C SER A 100 6.32 8.61 -7.61
N PHE A 101 6.92 9.35 -6.68
CA PHE A 101 8.11 8.90 -5.96
C PHE A 101 7.84 7.62 -5.16
N PHE A 102 6.84 7.61 -4.29
CA PHE A 102 6.49 6.43 -3.50
C PHE A 102 5.94 5.28 -4.34
N PHE A 103 5.31 5.58 -5.47
CA PHE A 103 4.85 4.56 -6.40
C PHE A 103 6.00 3.84 -7.10
N VAL A 104 7.02 4.57 -7.57
CA VAL A 104 8.24 3.95 -8.14
C VAL A 104 8.96 3.12 -7.08
N LEU A 105 9.07 3.61 -5.85
CA LEU A 105 9.61 2.82 -4.74
C LEU A 105 8.80 1.54 -4.49
N SER A 106 7.47 1.64 -4.49
CA SER A 106 6.57 0.49 -4.36
C SER A 106 6.81 -0.54 -5.46
N SER A 107 6.99 -0.11 -6.70
CA SER A 107 7.32 -0.97 -7.83
C SER A 107 8.66 -1.69 -7.66
N ILE A 108 9.69 -0.99 -7.14
CA ILE A 108 11.01 -1.57 -6.83
C ILE A 108 10.92 -2.62 -5.72
N VAL A 109 10.16 -2.33 -4.66
CA VAL A 109 9.93 -3.29 -3.56
C VAL A 109 9.16 -4.50 -4.07
N LEU A 110 8.14 -4.30 -4.90
CA LEU A 110 7.37 -5.38 -5.51
C LEU A 110 8.22 -6.28 -6.42
N HIS A 111 9.11 -5.67 -7.21
CA HIS A 111 10.08 -6.43 -8.00
C HIS A 111 10.99 -7.29 -7.11
N SER A 112 11.42 -6.74 -5.98
CA SER A 112 12.25 -7.44 -4.99
C SER A 112 11.48 -8.58 -4.30
N LEU A 113 10.20 -8.37 -3.98
CA LEU A 113 9.29 -9.39 -3.45
C LEU A 113 9.18 -10.58 -4.39
N PHE A 114 8.92 -10.35 -5.67
CA PHE A 114 8.78 -11.44 -6.64
C PHE A 114 10.11 -12.11 -7.01
N LYS A 115 11.24 -11.52 -6.62
CA LYS A 115 12.56 -12.16 -6.74
C LYS A 115 12.89 -13.07 -5.55
N LEU A 116 12.24 -12.88 -4.40
CA LEU A 116 12.41 -13.73 -3.22
C LEU A 116 11.78 -15.11 -3.48
N SER A 117 12.61 -16.15 -3.58
CA SER A 117 12.23 -17.57 -3.70
C SER A 117 11.01 -17.86 -4.60
N PRO A 118 11.13 -17.68 -5.92
CA PRO A 118 10.02 -17.87 -6.86
C PRO A 118 9.59 -19.35 -6.97
N THR A 119 8.27 -19.62 -7.02
CA THR A 119 7.72 -20.98 -7.26
C THR A 119 7.37 -21.28 -8.71
N GLY A 120 7.49 -22.55 -9.11
CA GLY A 120 6.71 -23.15 -10.19
C GLY A 120 6.75 -22.37 -11.50
N VAL A 121 5.58 -22.02 -12.05
CA VAL A 121 5.44 -21.29 -13.32
C VAL A 121 6.10 -19.89 -13.28
N LEU A 122 6.27 -19.31 -12.09
CA LEU A 122 6.93 -18.01 -11.86
C LEU A 122 8.46 -18.06 -11.78
N LEU A 123 9.07 -19.24 -11.91
CA LEU A 123 10.49 -19.37 -12.24
C LEU A 123 10.80 -18.72 -13.60
N HIS A 124 9.81 -18.71 -14.52
CA HIS A 124 9.96 -18.03 -15.80
C HIS A 124 9.91 -16.51 -15.63
N LEU A 125 11.01 -15.86 -16.03
CA LEU A 125 11.21 -14.41 -15.95
C LEU A 125 10.04 -13.60 -16.55
N ASN A 126 9.46 -14.08 -17.65
CA ASN A 126 8.38 -13.39 -18.36
C ASN A 126 7.09 -13.37 -17.55
N ILE A 127 6.75 -14.46 -16.88
CA ILE A 127 5.52 -14.57 -16.09
C ILE A 127 5.65 -13.70 -14.83
N ARG A 128 6.83 -13.66 -14.22
CA ARG A 128 7.12 -12.73 -13.12
C ARG A 128 6.97 -11.26 -13.54
N ARG A 129 7.50 -10.89 -14.71
CA ARG A 129 7.31 -9.55 -15.27
C ARG A 129 5.84 -9.26 -15.53
N MET A 130 5.07 -10.23 -16.06
CA MET A 130 3.64 -10.06 -16.28
C MET A 130 2.86 -9.82 -14.98
N ILE A 131 3.14 -10.57 -13.90
CA ILE A 131 2.49 -10.35 -12.59
C ILE A 131 2.90 -9.00 -11.99
N HIS A 132 4.18 -8.60 -12.12
CA HIS A 132 4.63 -7.27 -11.73
C HIS A 132 3.88 -6.16 -12.46
N LEU A 133 3.78 -6.25 -13.78
CA LEU A 133 3.04 -5.30 -14.59
C LEU A 133 1.56 -5.26 -14.20
N LEU A 134 0.93 -6.42 -13.99
CA LEU A 134 -0.46 -6.52 -13.57
C LEU A 134 -0.68 -5.81 -12.22
N ALA A 135 0.17 -6.07 -11.22
CA ALA A 135 0.09 -5.42 -9.92
C ALA A 135 0.32 -3.90 -10.01
N VAL A 136 1.26 -3.45 -10.85
CA VAL A 136 1.47 -2.03 -11.18
C VAL A 136 0.18 -1.43 -11.77
N PHE A 137 -0.47 -2.11 -12.72
CA PHE A 137 -1.73 -1.66 -13.30
C PHE A 137 -2.87 -1.57 -12.27
N PHE A 138 -3.00 -2.54 -11.37
CA PHE A 138 -3.99 -2.49 -10.29
C PHE A 138 -3.77 -1.28 -9.37
N ILE A 139 -2.52 -0.97 -9.03
CA ILE A 139 -2.22 0.23 -8.24
C ILE A 139 -2.59 1.49 -9.04
N VAL A 140 -2.22 1.58 -10.31
CA VAL A 140 -2.45 2.78 -11.15
C VAL A 140 -3.94 3.05 -11.41
N ILE A 141 -4.71 2.03 -11.78
CA ILE A 141 -6.14 2.21 -12.13
C ILE A 141 -6.95 2.68 -10.94
N VAL A 142 -6.54 2.30 -9.73
CA VAL A 142 -7.21 2.62 -8.49
C VAL A 142 -6.85 4.02 -7.95
N GLN A 143 -5.85 4.69 -8.55
CA GLN A 143 -5.52 6.08 -8.26
C GLN A 143 -6.39 7.12 -9.01
N TYR A 144 -7.54 6.71 -9.56
CA TYR A 144 -8.54 7.62 -10.14
C TYR A 144 -9.12 8.63 -9.12
N VAL A 145 -8.94 8.38 -7.82
CA VAL A 145 -9.07 9.39 -6.76
C VAL A 145 -7.68 9.64 -6.19
N PRO A 146 -6.97 10.68 -6.64
CA PRO A 146 -5.63 10.94 -6.14
C PRO A 146 -5.72 11.41 -4.68
N THR A 147 -4.97 10.78 -3.79
CA THR A 147 -4.81 11.23 -2.40
C THR A 147 -3.32 11.37 -2.08
N ASN A 148 -2.99 12.16 -1.06
CA ASN A 148 -1.61 12.34 -0.61
C ASN A 148 -1.04 11.15 0.18
N CYS A 149 -1.87 10.19 0.60
CA CYS A 149 -1.47 9.12 1.53
C CYS A 149 -1.39 7.71 0.91
N ASP A 150 -2.13 7.42 -0.17
CA ASP A 150 -2.27 6.03 -0.64
C ASP A 150 -0.95 5.42 -1.14
N SER A 151 -0.20 6.13 -1.98
CA SER A 151 1.08 5.63 -2.52
C SER A 151 2.12 5.42 -1.41
N ILE A 152 2.09 6.27 -0.37
CA ILE A 152 2.95 6.15 0.81
C ILE A 152 2.57 4.88 1.60
N ALA A 153 1.27 4.69 1.86
CA ALA A 153 0.76 3.53 2.59
C ALA A 153 1.06 2.21 1.87
N ILE A 154 0.92 2.17 0.53
CA ILE A 154 1.26 1.00 -0.30
C ILE A 154 2.76 0.69 -0.19
N PHE A 155 3.62 1.69 -0.23
CA PHE A 155 5.07 1.50 -0.09
C PHE A 155 5.43 0.86 1.26
N PHE A 156 4.88 1.38 2.37
CA PHE A 156 5.15 0.82 3.69
C PHE A 156 4.51 -0.56 3.89
N TYR A 157 3.36 -0.82 3.28
CA TYR A 157 2.75 -2.15 3.27
C TYR A 157 3.66 -3.17 2.56
N LEU A 158 4.07 -2.89 1.33
CA LEU A 158 4.96 -3.78 0.57
C LEU A 158 6.32 -3.96 1.24
N SER A 159 6.87 -2.90 1.84
CA SER A 159 8.12 -2.97 2.60
C SER A 159 7.98 -3.85 3.84
N GLY A 160 6.87 -3.74 4.58
CA GLY A 160 6.55 -4.61 5.71
C GLY A 160 6.39 -6.09 5.30
N ALA A 161 5.72 -6.34 4.17
CA ALA A 161 5.60 -7.69 3.62
C ALA A 161 6.97 -8.27 3.22
N LEU A 162 7.84 -7.46 2.60
CA LEU A 162 9.20 -7.88 2.22
C LEU A 162 10.04 -8.25 3.44
N LEU A 163 10.01 -7.42 4.49
CA LEU A 163 10.75 -7.68 5.72
C LEU A 163 10.21 -8.88 6.48
N THR A 164 8.88 -9.09 6.47
CA THR A 164 8.26 -10.29 7.03
C THR A 164 8.78 -11.55 6.35
N LEU A 165 8.80 -11.57 5.01
CA LEU A 165 9.28 -12.74 4.26
C LEU A 165 10.79 -12.97 4.46
N LYS A 166 11.60 -11.91 4.47
CA LYS A 166 13.04 -12.00 4.80
C LYS A 166 13.29 -12.52 6.20
N TYR A 167 12.57 -12.00 7.19
CA TYR A 167 12.65 -12.46 8.57
C TYR A 167 12.27 -13.94 8.69
N PHE A 168 11.24 -14.37 7.96
CA PHE A 168 10.82 -15.76 7.95
C PHE A 168 11.89 -16.71 7.37
N GLN A 169 12.64 -16.29 6.35
CA GLN A 169 13.74 -17.06 5.74
C GLN A 169 15.01 -17.07 6.59
N ASP A 170 15.48 -15.89 6.99
CA ASP A 170 16.82 -15.70 7.55
C ASP A 170 16.84 -15.65 9.09
N ARG A 171 15.68 -15.42 9.74
CA ARG A 171 15.52 -15.23 11.19
C ARG A 171 16.47 -14.19 11.80
N LYS A 172 16.85 -13.18 11.03
CA LYS A 172 17.71 -12.08 11.49
C LYS A 172 16.91 -11.07 12.29
N ASN A 173 17.35 -10.80 13.52
CA ASN A 173 16.74 -9.78 14.39
C ASN A 173 16.70 -8.38 13.76
N ILE A 174 17.65 -8.06 12.87
CA ILE A 174 17.69 -6.77 12.16
C ILE A 174 16.44 -6.58 11.30
N ASP A 175 15.99 -7.61 10.59
CA ASP A 175 14.79 -7.53 9.73
C ASP A 175 13.53 -7.33 10.57
N PHE A 176 13.49 -7.93 11.77
CA PHE A 176 12.39 -7.74 12.72
C PHE A 176 12.36 -6.33 13.33
N ILE A 177 13.52 -5.78 13.73
CA ILE A 177 13.61 -4.39 14.23
C ILE A 177 13.19 -3.40 13.13
N LEU A 178 13.64 -3.63 11.89
CA LEU A 178 13.26 -2.81 10.75
C LEU A 178 11.75 -2.92 10.46
N LEU A 179 11.15 -4.11 10.60
CA LEU A 179 9.71 -4.30 10.48
C LEU A 179 8.94 -3.49 11.54
N CYS A 180 9.38 -3.52 12.80
CA CYS A 180 8.79 -2.70 13.86
C CYS A 180 8.87 -1.20 13.54
N ALA A 181 10.01 -0.72 13.06
CA ALA A 181 10.18 0.68 12.65
C ALA A 181 9.27 1.04 11.46
N VAL A 182 9.14 0.15 10.48
CA VAL A 182 8.24 0.32 9.34
C VAL A 182 6.79 0.41 9.80
N ILE A 183 6.33 -0.46 10.70
CA ILE A 183 4.96 -0.41 11.23
C ILE A 183 4.75 0.91 11.98
N PHE A 184 5.67 1.29 12.85
CA PHE A 184 5.58 2.54 13.62
C PHE A 184 5.41 3.77 12.72
N ILE A 185 6.29 3.91 11.72
CA ILE A 185 6.24 5.02 10.76
C ILE A 185 4.98 4.92 9.90
N SER A 186 4.61 3.71 9.47
CA SER A 186 3.42 3.48 8.65
C SER A 186 2.14 3.88 9.39
N THR A 187 2.04 3.66 10.71
CA THR A 187 0.90 4.12 11.52
C THR A 187 0.74 5.64 11.51
N LEU A 188 1.83 6.40 11.46
CA LEU A 188 1.80 7.87 11.30
C LEU A 188 1.38 8.33 9.90
N THR A 189 1.39 7.42 8.92
CA THR A 189 0.87 7.69 7.58
C THR A 189 -0.60 7.32 7.45
N ARG A 190 -0.98 6.15 7.97
CA ARG A 190 -2.34 5.59 7.90
C ARG A 190 -2.51 4.38 8.82
N GLU A 191 -3.72 4.20 9.34
CA GLU A 191 -4.09 3.07 10.20
C GLU A 191 -4.04 1.72 9.47
N THR A 192 -4.04 1.72 8.12
CA THR A 192 -3.90 0.52 7.27
C THR A 192 -2.62 -0.27 7.52
N SER A 193 -1.66 0.28 8.26
CA SER A 193 -0.47 -0.41 8.76
C SER A 193 -0.80 -1.67 9.58
N CYS A 194 -2.00 -1.79 10.15
CA CYS A 194 -2.46 -3.00 10.82
C CYS A 194 -2.45 -4.24 9.91
N LEU A 195 -2.59 -4.08 8.59
CA LEU A 195 -2.51 -5.17 7.62
C LEU A 195 -1.12 -5.81 7.55
N ASN A 196 -0.05 -5.07 7.89
CA ASN A 196 1.28 -5.68 8.01
C ASN A 196 1.36 -6.66 9.18
N ILE A 197 0.66 -6.38 10.28
CA ILE A 197 0.55 -7.29 11.42
C ILE A 197 -0.25 -8.53 11.01
N SER A 198 -1.38 -8.34 10.30
CA SER A 198 -2.17 -9.46 9.76
C SER A 198 -1.36 -10.31 8.79
N PHE A 199 -0.50 -9.70 7.96
CA PHE A 199 0.40 -10.39 7.03
C PHE A 199 1.45 -11.21 7.79
N PHE A 200 2.12 -10.60 8.79
CA PHE A 200 3.08 -11.29 9.65
C PHE A 200 2.44 -12.48 10.37
N ALA A 201 1.25 -12.28 10.95
CA ALA A 201 0.48 -13.32 11.60
C ALA A 201 0.15 -14.46 10.64
N ALA A 202 -0.29 -14.15 9.42
CA ALA A 202 -0.63 -15.17 8.42
C ALA A 202 0.57 -16.04 8.03
N VAL A 203 1.76 -15.44 7.88
CA VAL A 203 2.99 -16.14 7.49
C VAL A 203 3.61 -16.93 8.64
N CYS A 204 3.66 -16.36 9.85
CA CYS A 204 4.38 -16.96 10.98
C CYS A 204 3.53 -17.93 11.81
N ILE A 205 2.19 -17.76 11.83
CA ILE A 205 1.31 -18.62 12.63
C ILE A 205 1.06 -19.93 11.91
N ASP A 206 1.63 -21.00 12.43
CA ASP A 206 1.28 -22.37 12.08
C ASP A 206 0.42 -23.00 13.18
N PHE A 207 -0.79 -23.43 12.81
CA PHE A 207 -1.73 -24.04 13.75
C PHE A 207 -1.20 -25.37 14.31
N GLU A 208 -0.31 -26.05 13.57
CA GLU A 208 0.33 -27.28 14.04
C GLU A 208 1.39 -27.02 15.12
N LYS A 209 2.17 -25.92 15.00
CA LYS A 209 3.14 -25.51 16.03
C LYS A 209 2.47 -24.93 17.28
N LEU A 210 1.34 -24.25 17.11
CA LEU A 210 0.47 -23.84 18.22
C LEU A 210 -0.03 -25.03 19.04
N LYS A 211 -0.39 -26.14 18.37
CA LYS A 211 -0.79 -27.38 19.03
C LYS A 211 0.37 -28.05 19.80
N LYS A 212 1.62 -27.76 19.40
CA LYS A 212 2.86 -28.20 20.07
C LYS A 212 3.33 -27.25 21.20
N LYS A 213 2.57 -26.19 21.54
CA LYS A 213 2.86 -25.20 22.61
C LYS A 213 4.10 -24.29 22.39
N ASP A 214 4.55 -24.10 21.15
CA ASP A 214 5.62 -23.13 20.86
C ASP A 214 5.07 -21.70 20.75
N TYR A 215 5.21 -20.92 21.83
CA TYR A 215 4.69 -19.54 21.94
C TYR A 215 5.71 -18.44 21.58
N THR A 216 6.85 -18.79 20.99
CA THR A 216 7.89 -17.81 20.60
C THR A 216 7.34 -16.75 19.63
N PHE A 217 6.50 -17.15 18.69
CA PHE A 217 5.82 -16.27 17.72
C PHE A 217 4.85 -15.27 18.35
N ILE A 218 4.25 -15.60 19.50
CA ILE A 218 3.31 -14.70 20.18
C ILE A 218 4.06 -13.48 20.73
N LYS A 219 5.28 -13.67 21.24
CA LYS A 219 6.11 -12.55 21.72
C LYS A 219 6.40 -11.56 20.59
N GLU A 220 6.81 -12.07 19.43
CA GLU A 220 7.09 -11.25 18.23
C GLU A 220 5.84 -10.49 17.78
N LEU A 221 4.68 -11.15 17.76
CA LEU A 221 3.42 -10.52 17.39
C LEU A 221 3.02 -9.41 18.39
N ILE A 222 3.17 -9.65 19.69
CA ILE A 222 2.91 -8.62 20.72
C ILE A 222 3.80 -7.40 20.49
N PHE A 223 5.09 -7.59 20.20
CA PHE A 223 5.99 -6.46 19.89
C PHE A 223 5.53 -5.65 18.67
N LEU A 224 5.05 -6.31 17.60
CA LEU A 224 4.50 -5.61 16.43
C LEU A 224 3.21 -4.85 16.75
N VAL A 225 2.33 -5.44 17.58
CA VAL A 225 1.12 -4.77 18.06
C VAL A 225 1.46 -3.55 18.90
N VAL A 226 2.44 -3.66 19.81
CA VAL A 226 2.90 -2.52 20.61
C VAL A 226 3.50 -1.43 19.72
N ALA A 227 4.28 -1.79 18.70
CA ALA A 227 4.85 -0.84 17.75
C ALA A 227 3.77 -0.08 16.95
N PHE A 228 2.60 -0.65 16.74
CA PHE A 228 1.44 0.01 16.16
C PHE A 228 0.65 0.84 17.19
N MET A 229 0.42 0.29 18.39
CA MET A 229 -0.41 0.92 19.42
C MET A 229 0.22 2.21 19.97
N ILE A 230 1.54 2.25 20.14
CA ILE A 230 2.25 3.45 20.63
C ILE A 230 1.96 4.69 19.76
N PRO A 231 2.25 4.69 18.44
CA PRO A 231 1.98 5.85 17.60
C PRO A 231 0.48 6.09 17.44
N TYR A 232 -0.35 5.05 17.39
CA TYR A 232 -1.81 5.20 17.28
C TYR A 232 -2.44 5.94 18.46
N VAL A 233 -2.15 5.48 19.69
CA VAL A 233 -2.65 6.11 20.91
C VAL A 233 -1.99 7.47 21.11
N GLY A 234 -0.69 7.59 20.83
CA GLY A 234 0.04 8.85 20.91
C GLY A 234 -0.58 9.94 20.03
N LEU A 235 -0.92 9.62 18.78
CA LEU A 235 -1.60 10.55 17.88
C LEU A 235 -2.98 10.98 18.41
N ARG A 236 -3.77 10.03 18.94
CA ARG A 236 -5.09 10.33 19.53
C ARG A 236 -5.02 11.18 20.79
N MET A 237 -3.95 11.09 21.57
CA MET A 237 -3.77 11.93 22.76
C MET A 237 -3.28 13.34 22.42
N ILE A 238 -2.49 13.49 21.36
CA ILE A 238 -1.92 14.79 20.97
C ILE A 238 -2.95 15.60 20.17
N ILE A 239 -3.61 14.97 19.20
CA ILE A 239 -4.54 15.62 18.28
C ILE A 239 -5.95 15.45 18.83
N HIS A 240 -6.41 16.42 19.63
CA HIS A 240 -7.78 16.46 20.14
C HIS A 240 -8.72 16.84 18.99
N GLN A 241 -9.62 15.93 18.63
CA GLN A 241 -10.66 16.12 17.62
C GLN A 241 -12.02 15.93 18.28
N ASP A 242 -12.92 16.91 18.15
CA ASP A 242 -14.26 16.88 18.76
C ASP A 242 -15.24 15.94 18.04
N VAL A 243 -14.84 15.36 16.91
CA VAL A 243 -15.66 14.44 16.13
C VAL A 243 -15.40 13.01 16.60
N SER A 244 -16.49 12.32 16.94
CA SER A 244 -16.52 10.91 17.33
C SER A 244 -15.72 10.03 16.36
N LEU A 245 -15.31 8.84 16.82
CA LEU A 245 -14.50 7.82 16.14
C LEU A 245 -14.83 7.49 14.66
N VAL A 246 -15.88 8.07 14.10
CA VAL A 246 -16.48 7.76 12.81
C VAL A 246 -17.00 9.08 12.18
N GLU A 247 -16.48 9.47 11.01
CA GLU A 247 -16.98 10.63 10.22
C GLU A 247 -18.44 10.43 9.76
N GLY A 248 -18.90 9.18 9.68
CA GLY A 248 -20.28 8.76 9.40
C GLY A 248 -20.37 7.22 9.33
N ILE A 249 -21.50 6.65 9.75
CA ILE A 249 -21.76 5.20 9.56
C ILE A 249 -22.35 5.03 8.16
N TYR A 250 -21.51 4.67 7.19
CA TYR A 250 -21.91 4.50 5.79
C TYR A 250 -22.43 3.10 5.46
N PHE A 251 -22.69 2.28 6.49
CA PHE A 251 -23.05 0.87 6.30
C PHE A 251 -24.28 0.69 5.39
N LEU A 252 -25.33 1.50 5.57
CA LEU A 252 -26.54 1.41 4.75
C LEU A 252 -26.29 1.95 3.32
N ASP A 253 -25.58 3.07 3.19
CA ASP A 253 -25.24 3.67 1.89
C ASP A 253 -24.32 2.77 1.04
N ASN A 254 -23.48 1.97 1.70
CA ASN A 254 -22.62 0.97 1.06
C ASN A 254 -23.39 -0.16 0.37
N PHE A 255 -24.55 -0.54 0.88
CA PHE A 255 -25.38 -1.59 0.27
C PHE A 255 -26.53 -1.04 -0.59
N SER A 256 -26.84 0.25 -0.49
CA SER A 256 -27.87 0.89 -1.32
C SER A 256 -27.36 1.45 -2.65
N SER A 257 -26.08 1.82 -2.75
CA SER A 257 -25.51 2.38 -3.99
C SER A 257 -24.93 1.31 -4.93
N PRO A 258 -25.29 1.31 -6.23
CA PRO A 258 -24.75 0.35 -7.19
C PRO A 258 -23.23 0.49 -7.38
N PHE A 259 -22.68 1.70 -7.19
CA PHE A 259 -21.25 1.95 -7.23
C PHE A 259 -20.52 1.22 -6.09
N ASN A 260 -21.04 1.31 -4.86
CA ASN A 260 -20.43 0.64 -3.71
C ASN A 260 -20.45 -0.89 -3.85
N ILE A 261 -21.55 -1.46 -4.36
CA ILE A 261 -21.64 -2.90 -4.65
C ILE A 261 -20.59 -3.31 -5.71
N SER A 262 -20.42 -2.52 -6.77
CA SER A 262 -19.42 -2.81 -7.80
C SER A 262 -17.99 -2.79 -7.27
N GLY A 263 -17.67 -1.86 -6.36
CA GLY A 263 -16.36 -1.79 -5.70
C GLY A 263 -16.08 -3.00 -4.80
N LEU A 264 -17.09 -3.44 -4.03
CA LEU A 264 -17.01 -4.67 -3.23
C LEU A 264 -16.81 -5.91 -4.10
N LEU A 265 -17.60 -6.03 -5.19
CA LEU A 265 -17.46 -7.13 -6.15
C LEU A 265 -16.08 -7.15 -6.78
N PHE A 266 -15.53 -5.98 -7.16
CA PHE A 266 -14.18 -5.88 -7.69
C PHE A 266 -13.13 -6.41 -6.71
N GLY A 267 -13.19 -5.99 -5.44
CA GLY A 267 -12.29 -6.47 -4.40
C GLY A 267 -12.41 -7.98 -4.16
N ALA A 268 -13.64 -8.48 -4.05
CA ALA A 268 -13.93 -9.90 -3.83
C ALA A 268 -13.49 -10.78 -5.00
N LEU A 269 -13.79 -10.38 -6.24
CA LEU A 269 -13.37 -11.11 -7.44
C LEU A 269 -11.86 -11.11 -7.60
N SER A 270 -11.19 -9.98 -7.37
CA SER A 270 -9.73 -9.87 -7.45
C SER A 270 -9.04 -10.81 -6.45
N LEU A 271 -9.56 -10.89 -5.22
CA LEU A 271 -9.08 -11.83 -4.21
C LEU A 271 -9.41 -13.28 -4.56
N TYR A 272 -10.60 -13.55 -5.11
CA TYR A 272 -11.00 -14.88 -5.53
C TYR A 272 -10.11 -15.42 -6.66
N PHE A 273 -9.82 -14.61 -7.67
CA PHE A 273 -8.89 -15.00 -8.74
C PHE A 273 -7.47 -15.23 -8.20
N SER A 274 -7.00 -14.38 -7.28
CA SER A 274 -5.72 -14.59 -6.61
C SER A 274 -5.70 -15.91 -5.83
N TYR A 275 -6.80 -16.25 -5.15
CA TYR A 275 -6.96 -17.52 -4.45
C TYR A 275 -6.97 -18.73 -5.39
N LEU A 276 -7.59 -18.61 -6.57
CA LEU A 276 -7.63 -19.68 -7.57
C LEU A 276 -6.25 -19.96 -8.18
N LEU A 277 -5.44 -18.92 -8.35
CA LEU A 277 -4.06 -19.00 -8.86
C LEU A 277 -3.06 -19.56 -7.85
N CYS A 278 -3.41 -19.63 -6.56
CA CYS A 278 -2.53 -20.13 -5.50
C CYS A 278 -2.46 -21.68 -5.45
N ASN A 279 -1.29 -22.19 -5.03
CA ASN A 279 -1.13 -23.58 -4.58
C ASN A 279 -1.87 -23.82 -3.25
N ASN A 280 -2.04 -25.09 -2.84
CA ASN A 280 -2.77 -25.44 -1.62
C ASN A 280 -2.26 -24.73 -0.35
N GLU A 281 -0.94 -24.57 -0.20
CA GLU A 281 -0.34 -23.81 0.92
C GLU A 281 -0.65 -22.31 0.83
N GLY A 282 -0.54 -21.71 -0.35
CA GLY A 282 -0.89 -20.30 -0.60
C GLY A 282 -2.37 -20.02 -0.33
N LYS A 283 -3.25 -20.96 -0.64
CA LYS A 283 -4.69 -20.89 -0.31
C LYS A 283 -4.92 -20.85 1.20
N ILE A 284 -4.17 -21.65 1.98
CA ILE A 284 -4.24 -21.63 3.44
C ILE A 284 -3.76 -20.28 3.98
N LEU A 285 -2.69 -19.72 3.44
CA LEU A 285 -2.15 -18.41 3.86
C LEU A 285 -3.09 -17.25 3.53
N ILE A 286 -3.72 -17.25 2.35
CA ILE A 286 -4.75 -16.26 2.01
C ILE A 286 -5.91 -16.34 3.03
N ARG A 287 -6.37 -17.54 3.37
CA ARG A 287 -7.44 -17.72 4.38
C ARG A 287 -7.03 -17.20 5.75
N LYS A 288 -5.81 -17.53 6.21
CA LYS A 288 -5.26 -17.01 7.48
C LYS A 288 -5.19 -15.49 7.46
N TYR A 289 -4.68 -14.91 6.37
CA TYR A 289 -4.57 -13.46 6.23
C TYR A 289 -5.93 -12.77 6.25
N LEU A 290 -6.91 -13.27 5.50
CA LEU A 290 -8.27 -12.72 5.51
C LEU A 290 -8.90 -12.83 6.90
N PHE A 291 -8.65 -13.92 7.62
CA PHE A 291 -9.10 -14.08 9.01
C PHE A 291 -8.49 -13.02 9.94
N PHE A 292 -7.17 -12.81 9.87
CA PHE A 292 -6.50 -11.76 10.67
C PHE A 292 -6.80 -10.34 10.18
N ALA A 293 -7.30 -10.17 8.96
CA ALA A 293 -7.73 -8.89 8.41
C ALA A 293 -9.22 -8.57 8.65
N ILE A 294 -9.99 -9.45 9.31
CA ILE A 294 -11.41 -9.22 9.63
C ILE A 294 -11.64 -7.86 10.32
N PRO A 295 -10.86 -7.44 11.34
CA PRO A 295 -11.08 -6.15 11.99
C PRO A 295 -10.99 -4.97 11.00
N TYR A 296 -10.08 -5.05 10.04
CA TYR A 296 -9.92 -4.06 8.98
C TYR A 296 -11.09 -4.09 7.99
N LEU A 297 -11.54 -5.28 7.58
CA LEU A 297 -12.68 -5.43 6.67
C LEU A 297 -13.99 -4.90 7.29
N VAL A 298 -14.20 -5.14 8.60
CA VAL A 298 -15.33 -4.58 9.35
C VAL A 298 -15.25 -3.06 9.40
N MET A 299 -14.06 -2.51 9.65
CA MET A 299 -13.85 -1.06 9.65
C MET A 299 -14.14 -0.43 8.27
N ILE A 300 -13.71 -1.06 7.17
CA ILE A 300 -14.08 -0.62 5.82
C ILE A 300 -15.59 -0.67 5.64
N ALA A 301 -16.26 -1.76 6.03
CA ALA A 301 -17.70 -1.88 5.85
C ALA A 301 -18.50 -0.82 6.64
N MET A 302 -18.01 -0.42 7.81
CA MET A 302 -18.67 0.57 8.66
C MET A 302 -18.42 2.02 8.25
N VAL A 303 -17.18 2.36 7.88
CA VAL A 303 -16.73 3.75 7.73
C VAL A 303 -16.19 4.06 6.33
N GLY A 304 -15.74 3.06 5.59
CA GLY A 304 -15.21 3.24 4.23
C GLY A 304 -16.32 3.19 3.18
N LEU A 305 -16.12 3.92 2.09
CA LEU A 305 -16.96 3.78 0.89
C LEU A 305 -16.40 2.64 0.04
N PHE A 306 -17.18 1.59 -0.23
CA PHE A 306 -16.69 0.46 -1.04
C PHE A 306 -16.33 0.86 -2.48
N TRP A 307 -16.93 1.93 -2.99
CA TRP A 307 -16.53 2.52 -4.26
C TRP A 307 -15.04 2.87 -4.29
N GLU A 308 -14.44 3.22 -3.15
CA GLU A 308 -13.01 3.50 -3.04
C GLU A 308 -12.19 2.20 -3.04
N VAL A 309 -12.07 1.62 -4.24
CA VAL A 309 -11.37 0.34 -4.47
C VAL A 309 -9.94 0.33 -3.91
N ARG A 310 -9.32 1.50 -3.71
CA ARG A 310 -8.02 1.70 -3.07
C ARG A 310 -7.88 1.06 -1.69
N LEU A 311 -8.98 0.94 -0.95
CA LEU A 311 -9.01 0.26 0.35
C LEU A 311 -8.70 -1.24 0.25
N PHE A 312 -8.95 -1.84 -0.92
CA PHE A 312 -8.70 -3.25 -1.20
C PHE A 312 -7.32 -3.53 -1.81
N ILE A 313 -6.56 -2.51 -2.23
CA ILE A 313 -5.26 -2.69 -2.89
C ILE A 313 -4.27 -3.49 -2.05
N PRO A 314 -4.05 -3.19 -0.75
CA PRO A 314 -3.16 -4.00 0.07
C PRO A 314 -3.57 -5.49 0.10
N LEU A 315 -4.88 -5.79 0.18
CA LEU A 315 -5.41 -7.15 0.16
C LEU A 315 -5.14 -7.85 -1.18
N ILE A 316 -5.38 -7.16 -2.30
CA ILE A 316 -5.13 -7.67 -3.66
C ILE A 316 -3.62 -7.94 -3.85
N LEU A 317 -2.76 -7.01 -3.41
CA LEU A 317 -1.31 -7.17 -3.46
C LEU A 317 -0.82 -8.36 -2.63
N THR A 318 -1.43 -8.61 -1.47
CA THR A 318 -1.16 -9.83 -0.69
C THR A 318 -1.41 -11.09 -1.52
N GLY A 319 -2.53 -11.11 -2.26
CA GLY A 319 -2.87 -12.19 -3.17
C GLY A 319 -1.75 -12.45 -4.17
N PHE A 320 -1.23 -11.42 -4.83
CA PHE A 320 -0.11 -11.55 -5.77
C PHE A 320 1.21 -11.98 -5.09
N ILE A 321 1.46 -11.58 -3.85
CA ILE A 321 2.64 -12.01 -3.11
C ILE A 321 2.55 -13.50 -2.75
N PHE A 322 1.40 -13.97 -2.28
CA PHE A 322 1.23 -15.38 -1.93
C PHE A 322 1.14 -16.32 -3.13
N THR A 323 0.66 -15.85 -4.29
CA THR A 323 0.72 -16.64 -5.52
C THR A 323 2.16 -16.82 -6.02
N SER A 324 3.05 -15.87 -5.75
CA SER A 324 4.43 -15.89 -6.25
C SER A 324 5.44 -16.59 -5.35
N TYR A 325 5.23 -16.58 -4.04
CA TYR A 325 6.21 -17.05 -3.07
C TYR A 325 6.18 -18.57 -2.80
N GLN A 326 7.36 -19.21 -2.68
CA GLN A 326 7.51 -20.64 -2.35
C GLN A 326 7.48 -20.90 -0.86
N PHE A 327 6.32 -21.32 -0.35
CA PHE A 327 6.21 -21.86 1.01
C PHE A 327 6.63 -23.34 1.13
N LYS A 328 6.78 -24.02 -0.02
CA LYS A 328 6.94 -25.48 -0.16
C LYS A 328 8.20 -26.08 0.51
N ASN A 329 9.21 -25.27 0.86
CA ASN A 329 10.48 -25.76 1.44
C ASN A 329 10.74 -25.31 2.88
N THR A 330 9.83 -24.58 3.52
CA THR A 330 10.01 -24.07 4.90
C THR A 330 9.08 -24.70 5.92
N LEU A 331 8.07 -25.46 5.47
CA LEU A 331 7.16 -26.24 6.31
C LEU A 331 7.59 -27.71 6.46
N SER A 332 8.62 -28.14 5.75
CA SER A 332 9.19 -29.48 5.84
C SER A 332 10.46 -29.51 6.70
N VAL A 333 10.35 -29.14 7.97
CA VAL A 333 11.25 -29.59 9.05
C VAL A 333 10.44 -29.76 10.33
#